data_AF-A0A4R4XJ65-F1
#
_entry.id   AF-A0A4R4XJ65-F1
#
_cell.length_a   1.000
_cell.length_b   1.000
_cell.length_c   1.000
_cell.angle_alpha   90.00
_cell.angle_beta   90.00
_cell.angle_gamma   90.00
#
_symmetry.space_group_name_H-M   'P 1'
#
loop_
_entity.id
_entity.type
_entity.pdbx_description
1 polymer ?
#
loop_
_entity_poly.entity_id
_entity_poly.type
_entity_poly.pdbx_seq_one_letter_code
_entity_poly.pdbx_strand_id
1 'polypeptide(L)'
;MGSVSVDLRSASTGELVGRVDVSGETRRWGLPSTQAWLRSRLGMRETRARERITLARQRHRLPRVATMLAAGELSYGHASTVADAVARLDDEDCASAEKLLLDMVDQGFSAGKVAAFGRRIRDVIPSATAPINPTPSRSAGTSGPGSTPPGP
;
A
#
# COMPACT_ATOMS: atom_id res chain seq x y z
N MET A 1 9.70 25.94 -5.53
CA MET A 1 8.92 25.61 -6.76
C MET A 1 9.79 24.77 -7.68
N GLY A 2 9.74 23.44 -7.57
CA GLY A 2 10.57 22.53 -8.38
C GLY A 2 10.11 21.06 -8.38
N SER A 3 8.99 20.75 -7.70
CA SER A 3 8.54 19.36 -7.51
C SER A 3 7.52 18.90 -8.56
N VAL A 4 6.68 19.80 -9.10
CA VAL A 4 5.55 19.40 -9.96
C VAL A 4 6.00 18.84 -11.32
N SER A 5 7.01 19.45 -11.96
CA SER A 5 7.46 19.02 -13.29
C SER A 5 8.24 17.70 -13.28
N VAL A 6 8.97 17.41 -12.20
CA VAL A 6 9.70 16.13 -12.07
C VAL A 6 8.74 14.98 -11.75
N ASP A 7 7.65 15.27 -11.06
CA ASP A 7 6.65 14.26 -10.69
C ASP A 7 5.78 13.86 -11.89
N LEU A 8 5.29 14.81 -12.69
CA LEU A 8 4.57 14.54 -13.95
C LEU A 8 5.41 13.73 -14.95
N ARG A 9 6.72 14.05 -15.07
CA ARG A 9 7.65 13.28 -15.89
C ARG A 9 7.83 11.86 -15.35
N SER A 10 7.78 11.69 -14.04
CA SER A 10 7.88 10.39 -13.38
C SER A 10 6.59 9.58 -13.53
N ALA A 11 5.42 10.22 -13.46
CA ALA A 11 4.11 9.60 -13.68
C ALA A 11 3.96 9.09 -15.13
N SER A 12 4.27 9.93 -16.12
CA SER A 12 4.26 9.54 -17.54
C SER A 12 5.28 8.44 -17.85
N THR A 13 6.45 8.47 -17.20
CA THR A 13 7.43 7.37 -17.27
C THR A 13 6.85 6.09 -16.68
N GLY A 14 6.13 6.17 -15.56
CA GLY A 14 5.47 5.01 -14.95
C GLY A 14 4.42 4.37 -15.84
N GLU A 15 3.62 5.15 -16.57
CA GLU A 15 2.63 4.62 -17.54
C GLU A 15 3.29 3.91 -18.71
N LEU A 16 4.37 4.49 -19.24
CA LEU A 16 5.15 3.86 -20.30
C LEU A 16 5.76 2.55 -19.82
N VAL A 17 6.37 2.54 -18.63
CA VAL A 17 6.94 1.33 -18.02
C VAL A 17 5.86 0.25 -17.87
N GLY A 18 4.67 0.61 -17.38
CA GLY A 18 3.56 -0.34 -17.20
C GLY A 18 3.11 -0.96 -18.53
N ARG A 19 2.94 -0.15 -19.57
CA ARG A 19 2.58 -0.66 -20.91
C ARG A 19 3.65 -1.57 -21.50
N VAL A 20 4.92 -1.20 -21.40
CA VAL A 20 6.03 -2.01 -21.91
C VAL A 20 6.16 -3.33 -21.13
N ASP A 21 5.92 -3.29 -19.82
CA ASP A 21 5.98 -4.48 -18.97
C ASP A 21 4.84 -5.46 -19.26
N VAL A 22 3.61 -4.97 -19.41
CA VAL A 22 2.43 -5.80 -19.75
C VAL A 22 2.52 -6.36 -21.17
N SER A 23 3.00 -5.58 -22.13
CA SER A 23 3.10 -6.00 -23.53
C SER A 23 4.24 -6.99 -23.79
N GLY A 24 5.28 -7.01 -22.93
CA GLY A 24 6.45 -7.86 -23.12
C GLY A 24 7.27 -7.54 -24.38
N GLU A 25 7.04 -6.37 -25.00
CA GLU A 25 7.65 -5.97 -26.27
C GLU A 25 9.18 -5.86 -26.21
N THR A 26 9.76 -5.76 -25.02
CA THR A 26 11.22 -5.72 -24.85
C THR A 26 11.93 -6.92 -25.48
N ARG A 27 11.29 -8.10 -25.47
CA ARG A 27 11.84 -9.29 -26.13
C ARG A 27 11.93 -9.11 -27.64
N ARG A 28 10.97 -8.42 -28.25
CA ARG A 28 10.98 -8.07 -29.69
C ARG A 28 12.10 -7.10 -30.03
N TRP A 29 12.55 -6.30 -29.05
CA TRP A 29 13.69 -5.40 -29.17
C TRP A 29 15.03 -6.07 -28.81
N GLY A 30 15.06 -7.38 -28.59
CA GLY A 30 16.28 -8.13 -28.23
C GLY A 30 16.71 -7.96 -26.77
N LEU A 31 15.84 -7.44 -25.90
CA LEU A 31 16.11 -7.23 -24.48
C LEU A 31 15.43 -8.32 -23.63
N PRO A 32 16.13 -8.91 -22.65
CA PRO A 32 15.60 -10.05 -21.90
C PRO A 32 14.44 -9.67 -20.96
N SER A 33 14.30 -8.39 -20.60
CA SER A 33 13.26 -7.90 -19.68
C SER A 33 13.05 -6.39 -19.77
N THR A 34 11.92 -5.92 -19.23
CA THR A 34 11.62 -4.49 -18.97
C THR A 34 12.73 -3.81 -18.16
N GLN A 35 13.33 -4.53 -17.20
CA GLN A 35 14.45 -4.02 -16.40
C GLN A 35 15.69 -3.77 -17.27
N ALA A 36 16.04 -4.69 -18.17
CA ALA A 36 17.15 -4.51 -19.10
C ALA A 36 16.89 -3.35 -20.08
N TRP A 37 15.63 -3.16 -20.48
CA TRP A 37 15.22 -2.02 -21.29
C TRP A 37 15.39 -0.67 -20.56
N LEU A 38 14.97 -0.57 -19.29
CA LEU A 38 15.17 0.65 -18.51
C LEU A 38 16.65 0.97 -18.27
N ARG A 39 17.47 -0.06 -18.06
CA ARG A 39 18.92 0.09 -17.91
C ARG A 39 19.57 0.57 -19.20
N SER A 40 19.23 -0.05 -20.33
CA SER A 40 19.83 0.27 -21.63
C SER A 40 19.36 1.62 -22.19
N ARG A 41 18.07 1.96 -22.03
CA ARG A 41 17.49 3.16 -22.65
C ARG A 41 17.60 4.42 -21.79
N LEU A 42 17.56 4.28 -20.47
CA LEU A 42 17.54 5.42 -19.52
C LEU A 42 18.78 5.45 -18.60
N GLY A 43 19.72 4.51 -18.75
CA GLY A 43 20.90 4.42 -17.88
C GLY A 43 20.55 4.18 -16.41
N MET A 44 19.35 3.67 -16.12
CA MET A 44 18.87 3.54 -14.75
C MET A 44 19.67 2.48 -13.98
N ARG A 45 19.93 2.77 -12.70
CA ARG A 45 20.43 1.75 -11.77
C ARG A 45 19.41 0.64 -11.60
N GLU A 46 19.89 -0.58 -11.40
CA GLU A 46 19.07 -1.77 -11.26
C GLU A 46 17.96 -1.63 -10.21
N THR A 47 18.30 -1.20 -9.00
CA THR A 47 17.33 -0.97 -7.93
C THR A 47 16.24 0.02 -8.34
N ARG A 48 16.62 1.12 -9.01
CA ARG A 48 15.68 2.15 -9.48
C ARG A 48 14.78 1.68 -10.62
N ALA A 49 15.30 0.81 -11.49
CA ALA A 49 14.51 0.18 -12.54
C ALA A 49 13.49 -0.81 -11.95
N ARG A 50 13.91 -1.60 -10.96
CA ARG A 50 13.03 -2.54 -10.24
C ARG A 50 11.90 -1.80 -9.51
N GLU A 51 12.22 -0.77 -8.73
CA GLU A 51 11.23 0.08 -8.06
C GLU A 51 10.21 0.64 -9.05
N ARG A 52 10.67 1.07 -10.23
CA ARG A 52 9.83 1.58 -11.31
C ARG A 52 8.84 0.55 -11.85
N ILE A 53 9.31 -0.67 -12.07
CA ILE A 53 8.48 -1.76 -12.59
C ILE A 53 7.46 -2.19 -11.53
N THR A 54 7.87 -2.35 -10.27
CA THR A 54 6.96 -2.71 -9.17
C THR A 54 5.84 -1.68 -9.04
N LEU A 55 6.18 -0.39 -9.02
CA LEU A 55 5.17 0.67 -8.93
C LEU A 55 4.22 0.67 -10.13
N ALA A 56 4.75 0.50 -11.35
CA ALA A 56 3.92 0.43 -12.55
C ALA A 56 2.95 -0.75 -12.54
N ARG A 57 3.39 -1.92 -12.06
CA ARG A 57 2.54 -3.11 -11.91
C ARG A 57 1.44 -2.90 -10.88
N GLN A 58 1.76 -2.36 -9.72
CA GLN A 58 0.80 -2.20 -8.62
C GLN A 58 -0.13 -0.99 -8.77
N ARG A 59 0.05 -0.17 -9.81
CA ARG A 59 -0.71 1.07 -10.01
C ARG A 59 -2.24 0.86 -10.04
N HIS A 60 -2.71 -0.25 -10.61
CA HIS A 60 -4.14 -0.55 -10.67
C HIS A 60 -4.75 -0.92 -9.30
N ARG A 61 -3.93 -1.47 -8.40
CA ARG A 61 -4.30 -1.78 -7.01
C ARG A 61 -4.12 -0.60 -6.06
N LEU A 62 -3.46 0.47 -6.53
CA LEU A 62 -3.10 1.65 -5.74
C LEU A 62 -3.57 2.96 -6.39
N PRO A 63 -4.90 3.15 -6.56
CA PRO A 63 -5.43 4.32 -7.24
C PRO A 63 -5.12 5.64 -6.52
N ARG A 64 -5.01 5.66 -5.18
CA ARG A 64 -4.70 6.88 -4.42
C ARG A 64 -3.24 7.25 -4.56
N VAL A 65 -2.32 6.29 -4.44
CA VAL A 65 -0.88 6.50 -4.69
C VAL A 65 -0.66 7.04 -6.10
N ALA A 66 -1.33 6.45 -7.10
CA ALA A 66 -1.22 6.89 -8.49
C ALA A 66 -1.70 8.34 -8.68
N THR A 67 -2.77 8.73 -7.99
CA THR A 67 -3.33 10.09 -8.06
C THR A 67 -2.38 11.10 -7.40
N MET A 68 -1.91 10.82 -6.18
CA MET A 68 -1.01 11.72 -5.46
C MET A 68 0.36 11.86 -6.15
N LEU A 69 0.85 10.80 -6.79
CA LEU A 69 2.07 10.80 -7.62
C LEU A 69 1.85 11.45 -9.00
N ALA A 70 0.61 11.61 -9.46
CA ALA A 70 0.35 12.44 -10.64
C ALA A 70 0.26 13.92 -10.25
N ALA A 71 -0.20 14.20 -9.03
CA ALA A 71 -0.39 15.54 -8.49
C ALA A 71 0.90 16.22 -7.98
N GLY A 72 2.00 15.49 -7.79
CA GLY A 72 3.20 16.07 -7.15
C GLY A 72 3.18 16.04 -5.63
N GLU A 73 2.16 15.41 -5.03
CA GLU A 73 1.93 15.38 -3.58
C GLU A 73 2.68 14.22 -2.89
N LEU A 74 3.03 13.20 -3.67
CA LEU A 74 3.73 12.01 -3.16
C LEU A 74 5.05 11.82 -3.90
N SER A 75 6.16 11.76 -3.16
CA SER A 75 7.45 11.50 -3.79
C SER A 75 7.56 10.05 -4.29
N TYR A 76 8.29 9.86 -5.39
CA TYR A 76 8.51 8.55 -6.00
C TYR A 76 9.03 7.49 -5.02
N GLY A 77 9.88 7.87 -4.07
CA GLY A 77 10.43 6.95 -3.07
C GLY A 77 9.40 6.46 -2.06
N HIS A 78 8.44 7.32 -1.69
CA HIS A 78 7.30 6.87 -0.87
C HIS A 78 6.36 6.01 -1.71
N ALA A 79 6.01 6.42 -2.93
CA ALA A 79 5.17 5.64 -3.83
C ALA A 79 5.74 4.22 -4.08
N SER A 80 7.05 4.09 -4.36
CA SER A 80 7.69 2.80 -4.55
C SER A 80 7.70 1.95 -3.28
N THR A 81 7.83 2.58 -2.11
CA THR A 81 7.77 1.90 -0.82
C THR A 81 6.38 1.33 -0.55
N VAL A 82 5.33 2.12 -0.81
CA VAL A 82 3.94 1.66 -0.68
C VAL A 82 3.69 0.50 -1.64
N ALA A 83 4.10 0.62 -2.90
CA ALA A 83 3.96 -0.42 -3.90
C ALA A 83 4.69 -1.72 -3.53
N ASP A 84 5.90 -1.65 -2.96
CA ASP A 84 6.64 -2.84 -2.51
C ASP A 84 5.98 -3.50 -1.28
N ALA A 85 5.38 -2.71 -0.39
CA ALA A 85 4.64 -3.24 0.76
C ALA A 85 3.39 -3.99 0.31
N VAL A 86 2.57 -3.40 -0.57
CA VAL A 86 1.32 -4.03 -1.02
C VAL A 86 1.53 -5.16 -2.03
N ALA A 87 2.66 -5.20 -2.75
CA ALA A 87 2.98 -6.32 -3.64
C ALA A 87 3.13 -7.66 -2.90
N ARG A 88 3.23 -7.64 -1.57
CA ARG A 88 3.28 -8.83 -0.70
C ARG A 88 1.92 -9.18 -0.08
N LEU A 89 0.88 -8.39 -0.33
CA LEU A 89 -0.46 -8.55 0.21
C LEU A 89 -1.42 -9.09 -0.84
N ASP A 90 -2.50 -9.71 -0.37
CA ASP A 90 -3.62 -10.13 -1.20
C ASP A 90 -4.48 -8.92 -1.63
N ASP A 91 -5.29 -9.08 -2.67
CA ASP A 91 -6.07 -7.97 -3.26
C ASP A 91 -7.07 -7.36 -2.26
N GLU A 92 -7.63 -8.17 -1.35
CA GLU A 92 -8.62 -7.72 -0.35
C GLU A 92 -8.02 -6.75 0.67
N ASP A 93 -6.78 -6.99 1.10
CA ASP A 93 -6.08 -6.18 2.09
C ASP A 93 -5.42 -4.94 1.48
N CYS A 94 -5.36 -4.88 0.15
CA CYS A 94 -4.59 -3.89 -0.59
C CYS A 94 -5.10 -2.45 -0.37
N ALA A 95 -6.41 -2.25 -0.34
CA ALA A 95 -7.02 -0.93 -0.14
C ALA A 95 -6.81 -0.40 1.28
N SER A 96 -6.95 -1.28 2.28
CA SER A 96 -6.69 -0.96 3.70
C SER A 96 -5.22 -0.63 3.92
N ALA A 97 -4.33 -1.44 3.33
CA ALA A 97 -2.89 -1.22 3.36
C ALA A 97 -2.48 0.11 2.72
N GLU A 98 -3.02 0.41 1.53
CA GLU A 98 -2.77 1.67 0.82
C GLU A 98 -3.13 2.85 1.72
N LYS A 99 -4.32 2.83 2.34
CA LYS A 99 -4.76 3.92 3.22
C LYS A 99 -3.82 4.09 4.42
N LEU A 100 -3.52 3.02 5.15
CA LEU A 100 -2.69 3.09 6.35
C LEU A 100 -1.28 3.61 6.04
N LEU A 101 -0.69 3.16 4.92
CA LEU A 101 0.65 3.60 4.51
C LEU A 101 0.65 5.07 4.06
N LEU A 102 -0.39 5.53 3.37
CA LEU A 102 -0.55 6.94 3.01
C LEU A 102 -0.77 7.83 4.23
N ASP A 103 -1.57 7.39 5.21
CA ASP A 103 -1.76 8.12 6.47
C ASP A 103 -0.42 8.31 7.22
N MET A 104 0.51 7.35 7.13
CA MET A 104 1.86 7.52 7.70
C MET A 104 2.71 8.51 6.92
N VAL A 105 2.61 8.51 5.58
CA VAL A 105 3.33 9.48 4.74
C VAL A 105 2.84 10.90 5.03
N ASP A 106 1.52 11.08 5.19
CA ASP A 106 0.91 12.36 5.54
C ASP A 106 1.38 12.87 6.92
N GLN A 107 1.57 11.96 7.88
CA GLN A 107 2.19 12.28 9.17
C GLN A 107 3.70 12.58 9.11
N GLY A 108 4.31 12.59 7.92
CA GLY A 108 5.72 12.93 7.72
C GLY A 108 6.71 11.79 7.99
N PHE A 109 6.25 10.54 8.00
CA PHE A 109 7.14 9.39 8.19
C PHE A 109 8.03 9.21 6.97
N SER A 110 9.32 8.90 7.19
CA SER A 110 10.26 8.64 6.10
C SER A 110 9.94 7.34 5.36
N ALA A 111 10.31 7.26 4.08
CA ALA A 111 10.17 6.06 3.25
C ALA A 111 10.75 4.80 3.93
N GLY A 112 11.89 4.90 4.61
CA GLY A 112 12.45 3.75 5.34
C GLY A 112 11.56 3.25 6.48
N LYS A 113 10.89 4.16 7.20
CA LYS A 113 9.97 3.82 8.28
C LYS A 113 8.66 3.25 7.76
N VAL A 114 8.13 3.82 6.66
CA VAL A 114 6.98 3.28 5.93
C VAL A 114 7.28 1.87 5.41
N ALA A 115 8.50 1.62 4.89
CA ALA A 115 8.91 0.29 4.42
C ALA A 115 8.99 -0.72 5.58
N ALA A 116 9.50 -0.30 6.73
CA ALA A 116 9.56 -1.14 7.92
C ALA A 116 8.17 -1.51 8.44
N PHE A 117 7.22 -0.58 8.39
CA PHE A 117 5.82 -0.84 8.73
C PHE A 117 5.15 -1.73 7.69
N GLY A 118 5.34 -1.46 6.41
CA GLY A 118 4.83 -2.26 5.30
C GLY A 118 5.25 -3.74 5.38
N ARG A 119 6.45 -4.04 5.90
CA ARG A 119 6.89 -5.43 6.16
C ARG A 119 6.08 -6.16 7.24
N ARG A 120 5.44 -5.42 8.15
CA ARG A 120 4.62 -5.94 9.25
C ARG A 120 3.13 -5.71 9.04
N ILE A 121 2.75 -5.10 7.92
CA ILE A 121 1.36 -4.65 7.73
C ILE A 121 0.38 -5.83 7.68
N ARG A 122 0.83 -7.00 7.22
CA ARG A 122 0.05 -8.25 7.26
C ARG A 122 -0.32 -8.67 8.69
N ASP A 123 0.51 -8.33 9.67
CA ASP A 123 0.25 -8.65 11.09
C ASP A 123 -0.73 -7.65 11.73
N VAL A 124 -0.96 -6.50 11.07
CA VAL A 124 -1.74 -5.37 11.58
C VAL A 124 -3.09 -5.26 10.89
N ILE A 125 -3.23 -5.74 9.66
CA ILE A 125 -4.52 -5.80 8.98
C ILE A 125 -5.30 -6.96 9.59
N PRO A 126 -6.39 -6.70 10.35
CA PRO A 126 -7.27 -7.78 10.75
C PRO A 126 -7.84 -8.38 9.46
N SER A 127 -7.57 -9.65 9.17
CA SER A 127 -8.25 -10.34 8.07
C SER A 127 -9.74 -10.15 8.29
N ALA A 128 -10.44 -9.53 7.35
CA ALA A 128 -11.88 -9.31 7.46
C ALA A 128 -12.64 -10.64 7.27
N THR A 129 -12.51 -11.53 8.25
CA THR A 129 -13.33 -12.73 8.46
C THR A 129 -13.21 -13.11 9.94
N ALA A 130 -13.82 -12.29 10.78
CA ALA A 130 -14.32 -12.73 12.07
C ALA A 130 -15.54 -11.84 12.39
N PRO A 131 -16.76 -12.38 12.48
CA PRO A 131 -17.89 -11.60 12.95
C PRO A 131 -17.60 -11.17 14.40
N ILE A 132 -17.39 -9.88 14.59
CA ILE A 132 -17.41 -9.22 15.89
C ILE A 132 -18.79 -9.44 16.51
N ASN A 133 -18.91 -10.42 17.40
CA ASN A 133 -20.07 -10.48 18.28
C ASN A 133 -19.87 -9.41 19.36
N PRO A 134 -20.71 -8.35 19.45
CA PRO A 134 -20.62 -7.43 20.55
C PRO A 134 -21.15 -8.12 21.81
N THR A 135 -20.27 -8.55 22.70
CA THR A 135 -20.69 -8.94 24.05
C THR A 135 -21.25 -7.70 24.74
N PRO A 136 -22.55 -7.65 25.11
CA PRO A 136 -23.09 -6.50 25.81
C PRO A 136 -22.45 -6.36 27.20
N SER A 137 -22.06 -5.13 27.52
CA SER A 137 -21.51 -4.76 28.82
C SER A 137 -22.53 -4.93 29.94
N ARG A 138 -22.09 -5.67 30.98
CA ARG A 138 -22.33 -5.49 32.41
C ARG A 138 -23.45 -4.51 32.84
N SER A 139 -24.51 -5.06 33.40
CA SER A 139 -25.36 -4.38 34.39
C SER A 139 -25.06 -4.93 35.77
N ALA A 140 -24.37 -4.14 36.59
CA ALA A 140 -24.30 -4.33 38.03
C ALA A 140 -25.44 -3.53 38.69
N GLY A 141 -26.06 -4.07 39.73
CA GLY A 141 -26.93 -3.32 40.64
C GLY A 141 -27.94 -4.21 41.39
N THR A 142 -27.54 -4.80 42.52
CA THR A 142 -27.97 -4.44 43.89
C THR A 142 -29.43 -4.74 44.24
N SER A 143 -29.66 -5.69 45.16
CA SER A 143 -30.16 -5.45 46.52
C SER A 143 -30.37 -6.76 47.28
N GLY A 144 -29.98 -6.80 48.55
CA GLY A 144 -30.01 -7.98 49.44
C GLY A 144 -31.34 -8.22 50.17
N PRO A 145 -31.31 -8.73 51.42
CA PRO A 145 -31.93 -10.01 51.80
C PRO A 145 -33.22 -9.87 52.61
N GLY A 146 -34.06 -10.92 52.66
CA GLY A 146 -35.27 -10.93 53.47
C GLY A 146 -35.88 -12.32 53.66
N SER A 147 -35.82 -12.80 54.90
CA SER A 147 -36.42 -14.01 55.47
C SER A 147 -37.94 -14.13 55.25
N THR A 148 -38.44 -15.37 55.25
CA THR A 148 -39.56 -15.92 56.08
C THR A 148 -40.31 -17.02 55.30
N PRO A 149 -40.60 -18.20 55.87
CA PRO A 149 -41.41 -19.24 55.24
C PRO A 149 -42.91 -19.06 55.57
N PRO A 150 -43.82 -19.74 54.85
CA PRO A 150 -45.12 -20.07 55.44
C PRO A 150 -45.35 -21.59 55.47
N GLY A 151 -45.90 -22.07 56.60
CA GLY A 151 -46.57 -23.37 56.74
C GLY A 151 -47.96 -23.36 56.07
N PRO A 152 -48.94 -24.19 56.48
CA PRO A 152 -49.03 -25.03 57.69
C PRO A 152 -48.43 -26.44 57.57
#